data_AF-G7VW71-F1
#
_entry.id   AF-G7VW71-F1
#
_cell.length_a   1.000
_cell.length_b   1.000
_cell.length_c   1.000
_cell.angle_alpha   90.00
_cell.angle_beta   90.00
_cell.angle_gamma   90.00
#
_symmetry.space_group_name_H-M   'P 1'
#
loop_
_entity.id
_entity.type
_entity.pdbx_description
1 polymer ?
#
loop_
_entity_poly.entity_id
_entity_poly.type
_entity_poly.pdbx_seq_one_letter_code
_entity_poly.pdbx_strand_id
1 'polypeptide(L)'
;MTIIKQAWKITRHDFRNNPYVMLWTLLFIAYLGFTMSFAVSVQWGERGNLSPVADFIMLALIPFLGFIYNRRAFKYLQEDSYTHMLAFFRTLPIPMNAVIMSRIQQALLAFVVNSVIFFTLLFTLSATFRVYASTGFFVSFALTWIGYGMLIQAMYIHLEFLKKGKSYFWISIVIMLICGIVTIIVRVCGANLVSITAFYSKEWQLLSPVMWGALLAGILAMSVSYRVTQRKLMKRDLT
;
A
#
# COMPACT_ATOMS: atom_id res chain seq x y z
N MET A 1 4.30 29.65 7.01
CA MET A 1 4.49 28.29 7.54
C MET A 1 4.69 27.34 6.37
N THR A 2 5.68 26.44 6.40
CA THR A 2 5.90 25.49 5.29
C THR A 2 4.73 24.50 5.19
N ILE A 3 4.31 24.16 3.97
CA ILE A 3 3.18 23.24 3.68
C ILE A 3 3.33 21.91 4.44
N ILE A 4 4.57 21.42 4.55
CA ILE A 4 4.93 20.20 5.29
C ILE A 4 4.58 20.30 6.78
N LYS A 5 4.85 21.46 7.43
CA LYS A 5 4.53 21.66 8.86
C LYS A 5 3.03 21.73 9.11
N GLN A 6 2.27 22.30 8.19
CA GLN A 6 0.80 22.32 8.26
C GLN A 6 0.22 20.92 8.06
N ALA A 7 0.70 20.19 7.04
CA ALA A 7 0.33 18.81 6.78
C ALA A 7 0.59 17.91 8.00
N TRP A 8 1.75 18.06 8.64
CA TRP A 8 2.10 17.30 9.84
C TRP A 8 1.16 17.56 11.01
N LYS A 9 0.74 18.82 11.23
CA LYS A 9 -0.23 19.15 12.28
C LYS A 9 -1.57 18.47 12.03
N ILE A 10 -2.05 18.44 10.78
CA ILE A 10 -3.30 17.77 10.40
C ILE A 10 -3.17 16.27 10.68
N THR A 11 -2.11 15.64 10.17
CA THR A 11 -1.83 14.21 10.37
C THR A 11 -1.80 13.84 11.86
N ARG A 12 -1.04 14.59 12.66
CA ARG A 12 -0.92 14.35 14.11
C ARG A 12 -2.26 14.50 14.83
N HIS A 13 -3.07 15.48 14.42
CA HIS A 13 -4.40 15.70 15.01
C HIS A 13 -5.34 14.53 14.71
N ASP A 14 -5.37 14.06 13.46
CA ASP A 14 -6.20 12.93 13.05
C ASP A 14 -5.87 11.63 13.80
N PHE A 15 -4.57 11.33 13.96
CA PHE A 15 -4.11 10.16 14.73
C PHE A 15 -4.47 10.25 16.21
N ARG A 16 -4.35 11.44 16.82
CA ARG A 16 -4.64 11.64 18.25
C ARG A 16 -6.13 11.59 18.56
N ASN A 17 -6.98 12.07 17.65
CA ASN A 17 -8.42 12.05 17.85
C ASN A 17 -9.05 10.65 17.66
N ASN A 18 -8.40 9.74 16.91
CA ASN A 18 -8.97 8.44 16.58
C ASN A 18 -8.01 7.27 16.86
N PRO A 19 -7.58 7.04 18.12
CA PRO A 19 -6.65 5.96 18.45
C PRO A 19 -7.22 4.57 18.12
N TYR A 20 -8.54 4.37 18.27
CA TYR A 20 -9.22 3.11 17.96
C TYR A 20 -9.11 2.71 16.48
N VAL A 21 -9.04 3.68 15.57
CA VAL A 21 -8.88 3.41 14.12
C VAL A 21 -7.51 2.82 13.84
N MET A 22 -6.48 3.30 14.54
CA MET A 22 -5.14 2.76 14.42
C MET A 22 -5.09 1.34 14.99
N LEU A 23 -5.67 1.12 16.18
CA LEU A 23 -5.73 -0.22 16.78
C LEU A 23 -6.44 -1.23 15.86
N TRP A 24 -7.58 -0.86 15.26
CA TRP A 24 -8.27 -1.72 14.31
C TRP A 24 -7.46 -2.01 13.04
N THR A 25 -6.74 -0.99 12.53
CA THR A 25 -5.84 -1.16 11.40
C THR A 25 -4.74 -2.18 11.72
N LEU A 26 -4.11 -2.07 12.89
CA LEU A 26 -3.05 -2.99 13.31
C LEU A 26 -3.58 -4.42 13.46
N LEU A 27 -4.75 -4.61 14.06
CA LEU A 27 -5.38 -5.93 14.19
C LEU A 27 -5.70 -6.54 12.82
N PHE A 28 -6.23 -5.75 11.90
CA PHE A 28 -6.56 -6.23 10.55
C PHE A 28 -5.29 -6.61 9.77
N ILE A 29 -4.24 -5.80 9.84
CA ILE A 29 -2.95 -6.12 9.20
C ILE A 29 -2.29 -7.34 9.86
N ALA A 30 -2.38 -7.48 11.17
CA ALA A 30 -1.87 -8.65 11.87
C ALA A 30 -2.60 -9.93 11.41
N TYR A 31 -3.93 -9.87 11.26
CA TYR A 31 -4.72 -10.96 10.70
C TYR A 31 -4.32 -11.30 9.26
N LEU A 32 -4.11 -10.30 8.40
CA LEU A 32 -3.64 -10.51 7.03
C LEU A 32 -2.23 -11.12 6.97
N GLY A 33 -1.32 -10.65 7.84
CA GLY A 33 0.03 -11.21 7.95
C GLY A 33 0.01 -12.67 8.40
N PHE A 34 -0.83 -12.99 9.40
CA PHE A 34 -1.02 -14.35 9.89
C PHE A 34 -1.57 -15.28 8.81
N THR A 35 -2.67 -14.89 8.14
CA THR A 35 -3.30 -15.72 7.10
C THR A 35 -2.36 -15.92 5.90
N MET A 36 -1.61 -14.89 5.51
CA MET A 36 -0.62 -15.01 4.45
C MET A 36 0.54 -15.94 4.83
N SER A 37 1.03 -15.85 6.07
CA SER A 37 2.08 -16.75 6.57
C SER A 37 1.69 -18.21 6.45
N PHE A 38 0.44 -18.51 6.83
CA PHE A 38 -0.12 -19.85 6.74
C PHE A 38 -0.35 -20.29 5.29
N ALA A 39 -0.85 -19.40 4.43
CA ALA A 39 -1.03 -19.70 3.01
C ALA A 39 0.31 -20.04 2.33
N VAL A 40 1.37 -19.30 2.64
CA VAL A 40 2.73 -19.56 2.13
C VAL A 40 3.27 -20.89 2.66
N SER A 41 3.13 -21.18 3.95
CA SER A 41 3.69 -22.41 4.54
C SER A 41 3.00 -23.67 4.03
N VAL A 42 1.67 -23.66 3.88
CA VAL A 42 0.91 -24.80 3.35
C VAL A 42 1.23 -25.07 1.88
N GLN A 43 1.38 -24.01 1.08
CA GLN A 43 1.56 -24.16 -0.37
C GLN A 43 3.00 -24.47 -0.80
N TRP A 44 3.97 -24.37 0.10
CA TRP A 44 5.38 -24.66 -0.19
C TRP A 44 5.68 -26.17 -0.35
N GLY A 45 4.75 -27.05 0.07
CA GLY A 45 5.01 -28.47 0.30
C GLY A 45 4.94 -29.45 -0.88
N GLU A 46 4.40 -29.09 -2.06
CA GLU A 46 4.12 -30.13 -3.08
C GLU A 46 5.01 -30.12 -4.33
N ARG A 47 5.64 -28.99 -4.71
CA ARG A 47 6.43 -28.90 -5.98
C ARG A 47 7.65 -27.97 -5.95
N GLY A 48 8.07 -27.48 -4.79
CA GLY A 48 9.19 -26.53 -4.68
C GLY A 48 8.96 -25.15 -5.32
N ASN A 49 7.76 -24.91 -5.87
CA ASN A 49 7.33 -23.65 -6.46
C ASN A 49 6.08 -23.15 -5.72
N LEU A 50 6.08 -21.89 -5.30
CA LEU A 50 4.91 -21.24 -4.74
C LEU A 50 3.74 -21.28 -5.71
N SER A 51 2.53 -21.46 -5.17
CA SER A 51 1.33 -21.46 -5.98
C SER A 51 1.05 -20.04 -6.52
N PRO A 52 0.39 -19.91 -7.68
CA PRO A 52 -0.05 -18.60 -8.20
C PRO A 52 -0.97 -17.85 -7.22
N VAL A 53 -1.63 -18.58 -6.31
CA VAL A 53 -2.52 -17.98 -5.32
C VAL A 53 -1.74 -17.12 -4.34
N ALA A 54 -0.55 -17.54 -3.91
CA ALA A 54 0.30 -16.74 -3.02
C ALA A 54 0.77 -15.43 -3.69
N ASP A 55 1.12 -15.48 -4.98
CA ASP A 55 1.50 -14.30 -5.76
C ASP A 55 0.35 -13.30 -5.87
N PHE A 56 -0.85 -13.79 -6.21
CA PHE A 56 -2.04 -12.96 -6.30
C PHE A 56 -2.37 -12.30 -4.95
N ILE A 57 -2.36 -13.09 -3.87
CA ILE A 57 -2.65 -12.58 -2.53
C ILE A 57 -1.62 -11.53 -2.12
N MET A 58 -0.31 -11.75 -2.35
CA MET A 58 0.71 -10.73 -2.08
C MET A 58 0.45 -9.44 -2.89
N LEU A 59 0.27 -9.56 -4.21
CA LEU A 59 0.05 -8.40 -5.08
C LEU A 59 -1.20 -7.60 -4.71
N ALA A 60 -2.24 -8.27 -4.22
CA ALA A 60 -3.50 -7.64 -3.81
C ALA A 60 -3.42 -7.04 -2.39
N LEU A 61 -2.76 -7.72 -1.44
CA LEU A 61 -2.73 -7.29 -0.03
C LEU A 61 -1.69 -6.19 0.24
N ILE A 62 -0.58 -6.16 -0.49
CA ILE A 62 0.51 -5.21 -0.20
C ILE A 62 0.10 -3.74 -0.34
N PRO A 63 -0.68 -3.33 -1.37
CA PRO A 63 -1.22 -1.97 -1.42
C PRO A 63 -2.09 -1.64 -0.20
N PHE A 64 -2.75 -2.64 0.39
CA PHE A 64 -3.58 -2.44 1.59
C PHE A 64 -2.80 -2.06 2.85
N LEU A 65 -1.48 -2.26 2.88
CA LEU A 65 -0.62 -1.78 3.96
C LEU A 65 -0.56 -0.24 4.02
N GLY A 66 -0.84 0.44 2.90
CA GLY A 66 -0.86 1.90 2.83
C GLY A 66 -2.13 2.57 3.34
N PHE A 67 -3.15 1.78 3.72
CA PHE A 67 -4.45 2.29 4.16
C PHE A 67 -4.57 2.35 5.69
N ILE A 68 -5.31 3.35 6.14
CA ILE A 68 -5.81 3.44 7.51
C ILE A 68 -7.30 3.11 7.47
N TYR A 69 -7.70 2.02 8.12
CA TYR A 69 -9.05 1.48 8.07
C TYR A 69 -9.98 2.26 9.01
N ASN A 70 -10.54 3.35 8.50
CA ASN A 70 -11.54 4.16 9.21
C ASN A 70 -12.95 3.90 8.65
N ARG A 71 -14.00 4.24 9.41
CA ARG A 71 -15.40 4.16 9.00
C ARG A 71 -15.67 4.86 7.66
N ARG A 72 -14.95 5.96 7.38
CA ARG A 72 -14.98 6.67 6.08
C ARG A 72 -14.49 5.81 4.91
N ALA A 73 -13.44 5.01 5.14
CA ALA A 73 -12.89 4.10 4.14
C ALA A 73 -13.82 2.90 3.84
N PHE A 74 -14.84 2.65 4.67
CA PHE A 74 -15.87 1.64 4.41
C PHE A 74 -17.18 2.23 3.88
N LYS A 75 -17.48 3.50 4.19
CA LYS A 75 -18.72 4.18 3.76
C LYS A 75 -18.66 4.88 2.41
N TYR A 76 -17.51 4.92 1.74
CA TYR A 76 -17.34 5.64 0.46
C TYR A 76 -18.26 5.18 -0.68
N LEU A 77 -18.79 3.96 -0.62
CA LEU A 77 -19.76 3.43 -1.58
C LEU A 77 -21.19 3.93 -1.35
N GLN A 78 -21.56 4.20 -0.09
CA GLN A 78 -22.91 4.60 0.31
C GLN A 78 -23.04 6.12 0.46
N GLU A 79 -22.02 6.76 1.02
CA GLU A 79 -21.92 8.21 1.21
C GLU A 79 -20.76 8.69 0.32
N ASP A 80 -20.94 9.76 -0.48
CA ASP A 80 -19.86 10.33 -1.31
C ASP A 80 -18.82 11.06 -0.42
N SER A 81 -18.22 10.29 0.49
CA SER A 81 -17.44 10.71 1.64
C SER A 81 -16.23 11.54 1.20
N TYR A 82 -15.66 11.21 0.04
CA TYR A 82 -14.53 11.94 -0.53
C TYR A 82 -14.93 13.33 -1.04
N THR A 83 -16.11 13.46 -1.65
CA THR A 83 -16.65 14.76 -2.09
C THR A 83 -17.02 15.64 -0.90
N HIS A 84 -17.68 15.08 0.12
CA HIS A 84 -17.97 15.82 1.36
C HIS A 84 -16.71 16.25 2.12
N MET A 85 -15.67 15.41 2.13
CA MET A 85 -14.38 15.75 2.73
C MET A 85 -13.71 16.91 1.99
N LEU A 86 -13.72 16.90 0.66
CA LEU A 86 -13.20 18.00 -0.16
C LEU A 86 -13.97 19.30 0.07
N ALA A 87 -15.30 19.24 0.18
CA ALA A 87 -16.13 20.40 0.50
C ALA A 87 -15.81 20.96 1.89
N PHE A 88 -15.66 20.10 2.90
CA PHE A 88 -15.26 20.50 4.25
C PHE A 88 -13.86 21.12 4.30
N PHE A 89 -12.87 20.55 3.59
CA PHE A 89 -11.53 21.14 3.57
C PHE A 89 -11.46 22.47 2.82
N ARG A 90 -12.41 22.76 1.92
CA ARG A 90 -12.53 24.08 1.28
C ARG A 90 -13.13 25.16 2.18
N THR A 91 -13.90 24.79 3.22
CA THR A 91 -14.43 25.77 4.19
C THR A 91 -13.41 26.15 5.26
N LEU A 92 -12.36 25.34 5.44
CA LEU A 92 -11.26 25.64 6.34
C LEU A 92 -10.23 26.55 5.65
N PRO A 93 -9.59 27.49 6.39
CA PRO A 93 -8.52 28.35 5.86
C PRO A 93 -7.19 27.57 5.76
N ILE A 94 -7.21 26.42 5.11
CA ILE A 94 -6.07 25.50 4.95
C ILE A 94 -5.82 25.31 3.45
N PRO A 95 -4.58 25.47 2.97
CA PRO A 95 -4.27 25.25 1.57
C PRO A 95 -4.48 23.77 1.21
N MET A 96 -5.17 23.50 0.08
CA MET A 96 -5.43 22.14 -0.40
C MET A 96 -4.15 21.30 -0.56
N ASN A 97 -3.02 21.95 -0.86
CA ASN A 97 -1.70 21.32 -0.93
C ASN A 97 -1.29 20.68 0.41
N ALA A 98 -1.63 21.29 1.55
CA ALA A 98 -1.35 20.74 2.87
C ALA A 98 -2.22 19.52 3.18
N VAL A 99 -3.44 19.46 2.63
CA VAL A 99 -4.36 18.30 2.77
C VAL A 99 -3.89 17.11 1.94
N ILE A 100 -3.45 17.34 0.69
CA ILE A 100 -2.88 16.27 -0.13
C ILE A 100 -1.60 15.73 0.53
N MET A 101 -0.73 16.63 1.02
CA MET A 101 0.50 16.24 1.68
C MET A 101 0.24 15.51 3.01
N SER A 102 -0.78 15.89 3.78
CA SER A 102 -1.14 15.16 5.00
C SER A 102 -1.60 13.74 4.67
N ARG A 103 -2.35 13.57 3.58
CA ARG A 103 -2.78 12.24 3.13
C ARG A 103 -1.62 11.34 2.70
N ILE A 104 -0.64 11.90 1.98
CA ILE A 104 0.60 11.18 1.63
C ILE A 104 1.38 10.80 2.89
N GLN A 105 1.50 11.72 3.87
CA GLN A 105 2.16 11.43 5.14
C GLN A 105 1.44 10.33 5.93
N GLN A 106 0.11 10.35 5.97
CA GLN A 106 -0.70 9.30 6.60
C GLN A 106 -0.46 7.94 5.94
N ALA A 107 -0.47 7.88 4.60
CA ALA A 107 -0.21 6.65 3.87
C ALA A 107 1.22 6.12 4.08
N LEU A 108 2.23 7.01 4.11
CA LEU A 108 3.61 6.65 4.40
C LEU A 108 3.78 6.11 5.82
N LEU A 109 3.19 6.77 6.82
CA LEU A 109 3.21 6.29 8.21
C LEU A 109 2.49 4.95 8.35
N ALA A 110 1.33 4.80 7.71
CA ALA A 110 0.61 3.53 7.67
C ALA A 110 1.47 2.44 7.04
N PHE A 111 2.11 2.70 5.90
CA PHE A 111 3.03 1.75 5.28
C PHE A 111 4.14 1.32 6.22
N VAL A 112 4.82 2.25 6.88
CA VAL A 112 5.93 1.91 7.79
C VAL A 112 5.43 1.00 8.93
N VAL A 113 4.36 1.41 9.63
CA VAL A 113 3.86 0.67 10.79
C VAL A 113 3.27 -0.68 10.39
N ASN A 114 2.42 -0.69 9.35
CA ASN A 114 1.73 -1.89 8.90
C ASN A 114 2.70 -2.89 8.27
N SER A 115 3.69 -2.43 7.50
CA SER A 115 4.69 -3.32 6.89
C SER A 115 5.56 -3.99 7.94
N VAL A 116 5.97 -3.27 8.99
CA VAL A 116 6.74 -3.88 10.09
C VAL A 116 5.97 -5.04 10.70
N ILE A 117 4.69 -4.87 11.03
CA ILE A 117 3.87 -5.94 11.61
C ILE A 117 3.66 -7.08 10.62
N PHE A 118 3.25 -6.75 9.38
CA PHE A 118 2.94 -7.73 8.36
C PHE A 118 4.14 -8.62 8.02
N PHE A 119 5.31 -8.01 7.72
CA PHE A 119 6.51 -8.78 7.39
C PHE A 119 7.08 -9.49 8.61
N THR A 120 7.00 -8.91 9.81
CA THR A 120 7.43 -9.62 11.04
C THR A 120 6.61 -10.90 11.22
N LEU A 121 5.29 -10.85 11.08
CA LEU A 121 4.44 -12.04 11.16
C LEU A 121 4.73 -13.01 10.01
N LEU A 122 4.85 -12.51 8.78
CA LEU A 122 5.17 -13.32 7.59
C LEU A 122 6.43 -14.16 7.79
N PHE A 123 7.50 -13.54 8.26
CA PHE A 123 8.79 -14.21 8.43
C PHE A 123 8.86 -15.06 9.70
N THR A 124 8.22 -14.62 10.79
CA THR A 124 8.23 -15.39 12.03
C THR A 124 7.31 -16.58 11.96
N LEU A 125 6.23 -16.59 11.18
CA LEU A 125 5.29 -17.72 11.17
C LEU A 125 5.44 -18.63 9.95
N SER A 126 5.97 -18.13 8.83
CA SER A 126 6.24 -18.96 7.65
C SER A 126 7.49 -19.82 7.85
N ALA A 127 7.31 -21.14 7.95
CA ALA A 127 8.39 -22.11 8.03
C ALA A 127 9.38 -21.98 6.85
N THR A 128 8.87 -21.62 5.67
CA THR A 128 9.64 -21.38 4.46
C THR A 128 10.62 -20.22 4.60
N PHE A 129 10.14 -19.05 5.01
CA PHE A 129 10.97 -17.84 5.06
C PHE A 129 11.96 -17.87 6.22
N ARG A 130 11.67 -18.64 7.28
CA ARG A 130 12.62 -18.91 8.36
C ARG A 130 13.91 -19.59 7.89
N VAL A 131 13.89 -20.37 6.81
CA VAL A 131 15.13 -20.99 6.27
C VAL A 131 16.08 -19.94 5.69
N TYR A 132 15.54 -18.81 5.24
CA TYR A 132 16.29 -17.72 4.62
C TYR A 132 16.65 -16.60 5.62
N ALA A 133 16.81 -16.93 6.92
CA ALA A 133 16.87 -16.04 8.09
C ALA A 133 17.93 -14.92 8.13
N SER A 134 18.60 -14.59 7.02
CA SER A 134 19.49 -13.43 6.99
C SER A 134 18.69 -12.13 7.11
N THR A 135 19.15 -11.22 7.96
CA THR A 135 18.55 -9.88 8.13
C THR A 135 18.55 -9.08 6.82
N GLY A 136 19.58 -9.28 5.97
CA GLY A 136 19.66 -8.66 4.65
C GLY A 136 18.57 -9.11 3.69
N PHE A 137 18.22 -10.40 3.69
CA PHE A 137 17.09 -10.93 2.92
C PHE A 137 15.75 -10.33 3.40
N PHE A 138 15.54 -10.26 4.71
CA PHE A 138 14.32 -9.68 5.29
C PHE A 138 14.10 -8.24 4.83
N VAL A 139 15.13 -7.39 4.99
CA VAL A 139 15.03 -5.97 4.67
C VAL A 139 14.85 -5.75 3.17
N SER A 140 15.61 -6.45 2.33
CA SER A 140 15.54 -6.29 0.87
C SER A 140 14.20 -6.76 0.29
N PHE A 141 13.69 -7.89 0.78
CA PHE A 141 12.39 -8.41 0.38
C PHE A 141 11.27 -7.45 0.81
N ALA A 142 11.25 -7.03 2.08
CA ALA A 142 10.24 -6.10 2.59
C ALA A 142 10.25 -4.77 1.82
N LEU A 143 11.42 -4.18 1.58
CA LEU A 143 11.54 -2.90 0.86
C LEU A 143 11.10 -3.00 -0.61
N THR A 144 11.39 -4.10 -1.28
CA THR A 144 10.93 -4.35 -2.66
C THR A 144 9.41 -4.29 -2.73
N TRP A 145 8.74 -5.00 -1.83
CA TRP A 145 7.29 -5.05 -1.77
C TRP A 145 6.66 -3.76 -1.27
N ILE A 146 7.30 -3.05 -0.32
CA ILE A 146 6.89 -1.70 0.08
C ILE A 146 6.92 -0.75 -1.11
N GLY A 147 7.97 -0.76 -1.93
CA GLY A 147 8.08 0.08 -3.13
C GLY A 147 6.93 -0.14 -4.11
N TYR A 148 6.60 -1.41 -4.39
CA TYR A 148 5.43 -1.78 -5.19
C TYR A 148 4.11 -1.29 -4.55
N GLY A 149 3.92 -1.52 -3.25
CA GLY A 149 2.73 -1.07 -2.53
C GLY A 149 2.55 0.44 -2.61
N MET A 150 3.63 1.20 -2.42
CA MET A 150 3.63 2.66 -2.51
C MET A 150 3.23 3.16 -3.90
N LEU A 151 3.67 2.47 -4.97
CA LEU A 151 3.30 2.80 -6.34
C LEU A 151 1.79 2.71 -6.53
N ILE A 152 1.17 1.60 -6.13
CA ILE A 152 -0.28 1.42 -6.25
C ILE A 152 -1.03 2.39 -5.33
N GLN A 153 -0.54 2.60 -4.10
CA GLN A 153 -1.15 3.55 -3.18
C GLN A 153 -1.15 4.98 -3.72
N ALA A 154 -0.11 5.38 -4.45
CA ALA A 154 -0.06 6.69 -5.10
C ALA A 154 -1.21 6.85 -6.12
N MET A 155 -1.59 5.78 -6.82
CA MET A 155 -2.76 5.77 -7.71
C MET A 155 -4.06 5.89 -6.91
N TYR A 156 -4.20 5.14 -5.82
CA TYR A 156 -5.38 5.24 -4.96
C TYR A 156 -5.58 6.65 -4.39
N ILE A 157 -4.52 7.28 -3.87
CA ILE A 157 -4.57 8.67 -3.38
C ILE A 157 -4.98 9.63 -4.50
N HIS A 158 -4.46 9.45 -5.72
CA HIS A 158 -4.88 10.28 -6.85
C HIS A 158 -6.38 10.16 -7.12
N LEU A 159 -6.90 8.94 -7.12
CA LEU A 159 -8.31 8.67 -7.36
C LEU A 159 -9.21 9.19 -6.24
N GLU A 160 -8.75 9.11 -4.99
CA GLU A 160 -9.43 9.61 -3.80
C GLU A 160 -9.80 11.10 -3.93
N PHE A 161 -8.90 11.91 -4.50
CA PHE A 161 -9.14 13.35 -4.67
C PHE A 161 -9.89 13.70 -5.97
N LEU A 162 -9.90 12.82 -6.98
CA LEU A 162 -10.40 13.16 -8.31
C LEU A 162 -11.73 12.49 -8.70
N LYS A 163 -12.15 11.42 -8.04
CA LYS A 163 -13.30 10.62 -8.48
C LYS A 163 -14.31 10.45 -7.34
N LYS A 164 -15.59 10.34 -7.71
CA LYS A 164 -16.69 9.98 -6.79
C LYS A 164 -16.48 8.55 -6.28
N GLY A 165 -17.01 8.23 -5.09
CA GLY A 165 -16.81 6.94 -4.44
C GLY A 165 -17.14 5.70 -5.32
N LYS A 166 -18.20 5.77 -6.15
CA LYS A 166 -18.56 4.69 -7.10
C LYS A 166 -17.51 4.45 -8.19
N SER A 167 -16.91 5.51 -8.73
CA SER A 167 -15.86 5.39 -9.75
C SER A 167 -14.55 4.89 -9.12
N TYR A 168 -14.28 5.24 -7.86
CA TYR A 168 -13.17 4.69 -7.11
C TYR A 168 -13.30 3.17 -6.97
N PHE A 169 -14.48 2.66 -6.59
CA PHE A 169 -14.72 1.21 -6.47
C PHE A 169 -14.44 0.42 -7.76
N TRP A 170 -14.99 0.88 -8.90
CA TRP A 170 -14.77 0.21 -10.19
C TRP A 170 -13.30 0.18 -10.58
N ILE A 171 -12.57 1.27 -10.34
CA ILE A 171 -11.14 1.31 -10.66
C ILE A 171 -10.35 0.38 -9.73
N SER A 172 -10.71 0.28 -8.46
CA SER A 172 -10.11 -0.70 -7.53
C SER A 172 -10.33 -2.14 -7.99
N ILE A 173 -11.51 -2.48 -8.51
CA ILE A 173 -11.76 -3.79 -9.12
C ILE A 173 -10.86 -4.01 -10.34
N VAL A 174 -10.73 -3.02 -11.22
CA VAL A 174 -9.86 -3.11 -12.40
C VAL A 174 -8.40 -3.33 -11.99
N ILE A 175 -7.91 -2.61 -10.97
CA ILE A 175 -6.56 -2.81 -10.44
C ILE A 175 -6.39 -4.24 -9.91
N MET A 176 -7.36 -4.76 -9.17
CA MET A 176 -7.32 -6.13 -8.66
C MET A 176 -7.31 -7.17 -9.80
N LEU A 177 -8.09 -6.94 -10.85
CA LEU A 177 -8.14 -7.80 -12.03
C LEU A 177 -6.79 -7.79 -12.77
N ILE A 178 -6.16 -6.61 -12.93
CA ILE A 178 -4.82 -6.46 -13.49
C ILE A 178 -3.79 -7.27 -12.67
N CYS A 179 -3.83 -7.21 -11.34
CA CYS A 179 -2.97 -8.04 -10.49
C CYS A 179 -3.17 -9.54 -10.75
N GLY A 180 -4.42 -9.97 -10.97
CA GLY A 180 -4.76 -11.34 -11.37
C GLY A 180 -4.14 -11.73 -12.72
N ILE A 181 -4.30 -10.88 -13.73
CA ILE A 181 -3.73 -11.10 -15.08
C ILE A 181 -2.20 -11.20 -15.00
N VAL A 182 -1.54 -10.28 -14.29
CA VAL A 182 -0.08 -10.30 -14.11
C VAL A 182 0.37 -11.61 -13.48
N THR A 183 -0.36 -12.10 -12.48
CA THR A 183 -0.06 -13.39 -11.83
C THR A 183 -0.17 -14.57 -12.81
N ILE A 184 -1.21 -14.58 -13.65
CA ILE A 184 -1.41 -15.62 -14.66
C ILE A 184 -0.29 -15.57 -15.71
N ILE A 185 0.06 -14.38 -16.21
CA ILE A 185 1.14 -14.21 -17.20
C ILE A 185 2.47 -14.73 -16.65
N VAL A 186 2.83 -14.33 -15.43
CA VAL A 186 4.08 -14.77 -14.81
C VAL A 186 4.11 -16.28 -14.64
N ARG A 187 2.95 -16.88 -14.30
CA ARG A 187 2.84 -18.33 -14.21
C ARG A 187 3.00 -19.04 -15.56
N VAL A 188 2.40 -18.50 -16.63
CA VAL A 188 2.55 -19.05 -17.99
C VAL A 188 4.02 -19.01 -18.44
N CYS A 189 4.78 -18.00 -18.01
CA CYS A 189 6.22 -17.93 -18.21
C CYS A 189 7.04 -18.91 -17.32
N GLY A 190 6.39 -19.77 -16.54
CA GLY A 190 7.05 -20.72 -15.64
C GLY A 190 7.65 -20.09 -14.37
N ALA A 191 7.36 -18.82 -14.14
CA ALA A 191 7.91 -18.02 -13.05
C ALA A 191 6.89 -17.84 -11.91
N ASN A 192 7.39 -17.40 -10.75
CA ASN A 192 6.58 -17.00 -9.60
C ASN A 192 7.19 -15.71 -9.00
N LEU A 193 6.39 -14.66 -8.84
CA LEU A 193 6.86 -13.33 -8.44
C LEU A 193 7.46 -13.33 -7.04
N VAL A 194 6.80 -13.99 -6.09
CA VAL A 194 7.30 -14.08 -4.72
C VAL A 194 8.60 -14.87 -4.67
N SER A 195 8.72 -15.94 -5.46
CA SER A 195 9.92 -16.76 -5.54
C SER A 195 11.08 -16.01 -6.22
N ILE A 196 10.83 -15.27 -7.31
CA ILE A 196 11.84 -14.46 -8.00
C ILE A 196 12.34 -13.34 -7.09
N THR A 197 11.41 -12.59 -6.48
CA THR A 197 11.79 -11.52 -5.56
C THR A 197 12.53 -12.06 -4.34
N ALA A 198 12.16 -13.24 -3.84
CA ALA A 198 12.91 -13.92 -2.79
C ALA A 198 14.32 -14.35 -3.25
N PHE A 199 14.46 -14.92 -4.45
CA PHE A 199 15.76 -15.33 -4.99
C PHE A 199 16.73 -14.13 -5.09
N TYR A 200 16.31 -13.03 -5.74
CA TYR A 200 17.14 -11.84 -5.85
C TYR A 200 17.44 -11.19 -4.50
N SER A 201 16.50 -11.22 -3.56
CA SER A 201 16.71 -10.71 -2.19
C SER A 201 17.70 -11.58 -1.41
N LYS A 202 17.75 -12.89 -1.68
CA LYS A 202 18.70 -13.80 -1.03
C LYS A 202 20.11 -13.60 -1.58
N GLU A 203 20.21 -13.53 -2.91
CA GLU A 203 21.49 -13.47 -3.62
C GLU A 203 22.20 -12.12 -3.44
N TRP A 204 21.46 -11.02 -3.58
CA TRP A 204 22.04 -9.67 -3.57
C TRP A 204 21.80 -8.89 -2.27
N GLN A 205 20.91 -9.38 -1.39
CA GLN A 205 20.53 -8.71 -0.15
C GLN A 205 20.21 -7.22 -0.39
N LEU A 206 20.86 -6.30 0.34
CA LEU A 206 20.65 -4.85 0.23
C LEU A 206 21.14 -4.25 -1.09
N LEU A 207 21.95 -4.97 -1.87
CA LEU A 207 22.42 -4.55 -3.20
C LEU A 207 21.46 -4.99 -4.31
N SER A 208 20.33 -5.61 -3.97
CA SER A 208 19.34 -6.05 -4.95
C SER A 208 18.88 -4.89 -5.85
N PRO A 209 19.13 -4.96 -7.17
CA PRO A 209 18.67 -3.94 -8.12
C PRO A 209 17.14 -3.82 -8.12
N VAL A 210 16.45 -4.94 -7.86
CA VAL A 210 14.99 -5.02 -7.81
C VAL A 210 14.43 -4.19 -6.64
N MET A 211 15.11 -4.21 -5.48
CA MET A 211 14.73 -3.43 -4.31
C MET A 211 14.81 -1.93 -4.60
N TRP A 212 15.96 -1.47 -5.09
CA TRP A 212 16.17 -0.05 -5.42
C TRP A 212 15.25 0.42 -6.53
N GLY A 213 15.04 -0.40 -7.57
CA GLY A 213 14.11 -0.11 -8.65
C GLY A 213 12.67 0.07 -8.14
N ALA A 214 12.20 -0.84 -7.29
CA ALA A 214 10.86 -0.76 -6.71
C ALA A 214 10.68 0.47 -5.79
N LEU A 215 11.68 0.78 -4.95
CA LEU A 215 11.65 1.96 -4.09
C LEU A 215 11.65 3.27 -4.90
N LEU A 216 12.53 3.38 -5.90
CA LEU A 216 12.57 4.54 -6.79
C LEU A 216 11.23 4.71 -7.53
N ALA A 217 10.67 3.62 -8.05
CA ALA A 217 9.37 3.64 -8.70
C ALA A 217 8.25 4.10 -7.75
N GLY A 218 8.23 3.61 -6.51
CA GLY A 218 7.27 4.03 -5.48
C GLY A 218 7.38 5.51 -5.11
N ILE A 219 8.60 6.02 -4.91
CA ILE A 219 8.86 7.44 -4.60
C ILE A 219 8.47 8.34 -5.77
N LEU A 220 8.83 7.95 -7.00
CA LEU A 220 8.46 8.68 -8.21
C LEU A 220 6.95 8.71 -8.38
N ALA A 221 6.27 7.57 -8.20
CA ALA A 221 4.82 7.48 -8.29
C ALA A 221 4.11 8.40 -7.28
N MET A 222 4.55 8.42 -6.02
CA MET A 222 4.00 9.34 -5.01
C MET A 222 4.25 10.81 -5.37
N SER A 223 5.45 11.14 -5.86
CA SER A 223 5.82 12.50 -6.25
C SER A 223 5.01 12.99 -7.47
N VAL A 224 4.82 12.11 -8.46
CA VAL A 224 3.98 12.38 -9.64
C VAL A 224 2.53 12.51 -9.23
N SER A 225 2.02 11.61 -8.39
CA SER A 225 0.64 11.67 -7.87
C SER A 225 0.37 12.99 -7.16
N TYR A 226 1.28 13.46 -6.30
CA TYR A 226 1.18 14.77 -5.65
C TYR A 226 1.06 15.91 -6.68
N ARG A 227 1.99 15.98 -7.65
CA ARG A 227 2.02 17.06 -8.65
C ARG A 227 0.80 17.05 -9.58
N VAL A 228 0.38 15.87 -10.04
CA VAL A 228 -0.77 15.72 -10.95
C VAL A 228 -2.07 16.03 -10.22
N THR A 229 -2.23 15.56 -8.98
CA THR A 229 -3.39 15.84 -8.14
C THR A 229 -3.52 17.34 -7.89
N GLN A 230 -2.43 18.01 -7.53
CA GLN A 230 -2.40 19.46 -7.36
C GLN A 230 -2.84 20.20 -8.63
N ARG A 231 -2.23 19.89 -9.78
CA ARG A 231 -2.55 20.55 -11.06
C ARG A 231 -4.02 20.37 -11.47
N LYS A 232 -4.59 19.18 -11.26
CA LYS A 232 -5.98 18.90 -11.63
C LYS A 232 -6.99 19.49 -10.63
N LEU A 233 -6.67 19.55 -9.35
CA LEU A 233 -7.53 20.19 -8.34
C LEU A 233 -7.62 21.71 -8.52
N MET A 234 -6.53 22.35 -8.96
CA MET A 234 -6.55 23.79 -9.28
C MET A 234 -7.39 24.13 -10.51
N LYS A 235 -7.63 23.17 -11.41
CA LYS A 235 -8.43 23.34 -12.63
C LYS A 235 -9.88 22.86 -12.50
N ARG A 236 -10.25 22.26 -11.36
CA ARG A 236 -11.62 21.78 -11.13
C ARG A 236 -12.44 22.85 -10.43
N ASP A 237 -13.27 23.51 -11.23
CA ASP A 237 -14.48 24.15 -10.72
C ASP A 237 -15.40 23.05 -10.19
N LEU A 238 -15.78 23.19 -8.92
CA LEU A 238 -16.82 22.37 -8.30
C LEU A 238 -18.10 23.18 -8.37
N THR A 239 -18.69 23.20 -9.55
CA THR A 239 -20.10 23.56 -9.77
C THR A 239 -20.91 22.31 -10.02
#